data_AF-A0AA47KW56-F1
#
_entry.id   AF-A0AA47KW56-F1
#
_cell.length_a   1.000
_cell.length_b   1.000
_cell.length_c   1.000
_cell.angle_alpha   90.00
_cell.angle_beta   90.00
_cell.angle_gamma   90.00
#
_symmetry.space_group_name_H-M   'P 1'
#
loop_
_entity.id
_entity.type
_entity.pdbx_description
1 polymer ?
#
loop_
_entity_poly.entity_id
_entity_poly.type
_entity_poly.pdbx_seq_one_letter_code
_entity_poly.pdbx_strand_id
1 'polypeptide(L)'
;MKYVTNNGESYALYQPSKKISVGIIDSGIMEEHPDLSNSLGNYFKNLVPKGGFDNEEPDETGNPSDIVDKMGHGTEVAGQITANGNILGVAPGITVNIYRVFGENLSKSEWVARAIIRAADDGNKVINISAGQYLIPELLVFFACVP
;
A
#
# COMPACT_ATOMS: atom_id res chain seq x y z
N MET A 1 0.83 -15.07 -12.20
CA MET A 1 0.99 -15.74 -10.90
C MET A 1 1.34 -17.25 -10.94
N LYS A 2 1.47 -17.91 -12.11
CA LYS A 2 1.66 -19.38 -12.22
C LYS A 2 2.82 -19.96 -11.39
N TYR A 3 3.94 -19.26 -11.29
CA TYR A 3 5.14 -19.78 -10.62
C TYR A 3 4.91 -20.05 -9.13
N VAL A 4 4.21 -19.15 -8.43
CA VAL A 4 4.00 -19.25 -6.97
C VAL A 4 2.71 -19.99 -6.59
N THR A 5 1.88 -20.35 -7.56
CA THR A 5 0.59 -21.03 -7.34
C THR A 5 0.58 -22.47 -7.88
N ASN A 6 1.74 -23.05 -8.21
CA ASN A 6 1.86 -24.33 -8.92
C ASN A 6 0.95 -24.37 -10.17
N ASN A 7 1.14 -23.39 -11.06
CA ASN A 7 0.32 -23.20 -12.26
C ASN A 7 -1.19 -23.01 -11.99
N GLY A 8 -1.55 -22.51 -10.81
CA GLY A 8 -2.93 -22.17 -10.42
C GLY A 8 -3.62 -23.18 -9.50
N GLU A 9 -2.96 -24.29 -9.17
CA GLU A 9 -3.52 -25.32 -8.27
C GLU A 9 -3.97 -24.73 -6.92
N SER A 10 -3.20 -23.79 -6.36
CA SER A 10 -3.51 -23.22 -5.04
C SER A 10 -4.85 -22.49 -4.96
N TYR A 11 -5.35 -21.95 -6.08
CA TYR A 11 -6.63 -21.25 -6.11
C TYR A 11 -7.82 -22.16 -5.79
N ALA A 12 -7.72 -23.44 -6.13
CA ALA A 12 -8.75 -24.42 -5.82
C ALA A 12 -8.68 -24.92 -4.35
N LEU A 13 -7.56 -24.71 -3.66
CA LEU A 13 -7.34 -25.22 -2.30
C LEU A 13 -8.04 -24.37 -1.24
N TYR A 14 -8.16 -23.06 -1.45
CA TYR A 14 -8.74 -22.17 -0.44
C TYR A 14 -9.29 -20.87 -1.05
N GLN A 15 -10.48 -20.47 -0.60
CA GLN A 15 -11.06 -19.16 -0.89
C GLN A 15 -11.06 -18.30 0.39
N PRO A 16 -10.42 -17.12 0.40
CA PRO A 16 -10.41 -16.25 1.58
C PRO A 16 -11.81 -15.73 1.92
N SER A 17 -12.10 -15.69 3.23
CA SER A 17 -13.31 -15.03 3.75
C SER A 17 -13.18 -13.51 3.70
N LYS A 18 -14.30 -12.78 3.77
CA LYS A 18 -14.32 -11.31 3.87
C LYS A 18 -13.91 -10.75 5.24
N LYS A 19 -13.49 -11.61 6.19
CA LYS A 19 -13.04 -11.19 7.53
C LYS A 19 -11.55 -10.83 7.59
N ILE A 20 -10.77 -11.26 6.60
CA ILE A 20 -9.34 -10.96 6.51
C ILE A 20 -9.13 -9.86 5.47
N SER A 21 -8.22 -8.94 5.76
CA SER A 21 -7.84 -7.87 4.85
C SER A 21 -6.34 -7.63 4.85
N VAL A 22 -5.86 -7.10 3.73
CA VAL A 22 -4.50 -6.57 3.56
C VAL A 22 -4.56 -5.04 3.51
N GLY A 23 -3.83 -4.37 4.41
CA GLY A 23 -3.62 -2.93 4.32
C GLY A 23 -2.49 -2.62 3.34
N ILE A 24 -2.76 -1.89 2.27
CA ILE A 24 -1.78 -1.52 1.26
C ILE A 24 -1.35 -0.07 1.53
N ILE A 25 -0.08 0.13 1.89
CA ILE A 25 0.52 1.45 2.09
C ILE A 25 1.35 1.79 0.85
N ASP A 26 0.80 2.62 -0.03
CA ASP A 26 1.35 2.89 -1.36
C ASP A 26 0.82 4.21 -1.99
N SER A 27 0.89 4.38 -3.32
CA SER A 27 0.46 5.60 -4.04
C SER A 27 -1.05 5.79 -4.20
N GLY A 28 -1.86 4.83 -3.72
CA GLY A 28 -3.31 4.85 -3.84
C GLY A 28 -3.83 3.63 -4.61
N ILE A 29 -5.04 3.74 -5.15
CA ILE A 29 -5.58 2.74 -6.08
C ILE A 29 -6.48 3.40 -7.14
N MET A 30 -6.57 2.80 -8.32
CA MET A 30 -7.70 3.01 -9.25
C MET A 30 -8.89 2.16 -8.81
N GLU A 31 -9.82 2.74 -8.05
CA GLU A 31 -10.92 2.02 -7.41
C GLU A 31 -11.86 1.33 -8.41
N GLU A 32 -12.06 1.95 -9.57
CA GLU A 32 -12.94 1.47 -10.64
C GLU A 32 -12.29 0.41 -11.55
N HIS A 33 -11.05 0.01 -11.29
CA HIS A 33 -10.38 -1.01 -12.11
C HIS A 33 -11.20 -2.32 -12.08
N PRO A 34 -11.54 -2.91 -13.24
CA PRO A 34 -12.48 -4.03 -13.32
C PRO A 34 -12.04 -5.26 -12.53
N ASP A 35 -10.72 -5.51 -12.46
CA ASP A 35 -10.16 -6.64 -11.71
C ASP A 35 -10.00 -6.37 -10.20
N LEU A 36 -10.15 -5.12 -9.73
CA LEU A 36 -9.85 -4.72 -8.34
C LEU A 36 -11.07 -4.24 -7.56
N SER A 37 -12.04 -3.59 -8.21
CA SER A 37 -13.20 -2.95 -7.58
C SER A 37 -13.96 -3.85 -6.59
N ASN A 38 -14.12 -5.13 -6.90
CA ASN A 38 -14.82 -6.11 -6.05
C ASN A 38 -14.02 -6.52 -4.78
N SER A 39 -12.77 -6.08 -4.66
CA SER A 39 -11.85 -6.41 -3.56
C SER A 39 -11.72 -5.29 -2.54
N LEU A 40 -12.20 -4.08 -2.84
CA LEU A 40 -12.07 -2.93 -1.94
C LEU A 40 -12.83 -3.16 -0.63
N GLY A 41 -12.13 -2.92 0.48
CA GLY A 41 -12.71 -2.87 1.80
C GLY A 41 -13.28 -1.50 2.13
N ASN A 42 -13.83 -1.37 3.33
CA ASN A 42 -14.50 -0.16 3.79
C ASN A 42 -13.53 0.84 4.45
N TYR A 43 -12.25 0.50 4.57
CA TYR A 43 -11.26 1.34 5.23
C TYR A 43 -10.26 1.89 4.22
N PHE A 44 -10.07 3.20 4.29
CA PHE A 44 -9.06 3.89 3.52
C PHE A 44 -8.64 5.17 4.23
N LYS A 45 -7.44 5.64 3.91
CA LYS A 45 -6.97 6.94 4.36
C LYS A 45 -5.91 7.49 3.41
N ASN A 46 -6.03 8.76 3.06
CA ASN A 46 -4.92 9.53 2.53
C ASN A 46 -4.10 10.13 3.67
N LEU A 47 -2.79 9.88 3.66
CA LEU A 47 -1.83 10.41 4.63
C LEU A 47 -0.92 11.48 4.01
N VAL A 48 -1.04 11.74 2.72
CA VAL A 48 -0.32 12.82 2.03
C VAL A 48 -0.90 14.17 2.51
N PRO A 49 -0.06 15.07 3.06
CA PRO A 49 -0.52 16.36 3.54
C PRO A 49 -0.82 17.30 2.36
N LYS A 50 -1.47 18.43 2.66
CA LYS A 50 -1.62 19.51 1.68
C LYS A 50 -0.24 19.99 1.22
N GLY A 51 -0.05 20.16 -0.09
CA GLY A 51 1.24 20.50 -0.68
C GLY A 51 2.17 19.30 -0.90
N GLY A 52 1.80 18.11 -0.41
CA GLY A 52 2.55 16.88 -0.60
C GLY A 52 3.98 16.95 -0.10
N PHE A 53 4.92 16.35 -0.83
CA PHE A 53 6.33 16.24 -0.44
C PHE A 53 7.00 17.61 -0.44
N ASP A 54 7.44 18.07 0.74
CA ASP A 54 8.13 19.35 0.95
C ASP A 54 7.40 20.58 0.36
N ASN A 55 6.07 20.53 0.25
CA ASN A 55 5.21 21.54 -0.39
C ASN A 55 5.43 21.72 -1.91
N GLU A 56 5.98 20.70 -2.59
CA GLU A 56 6.26 20.73 -4.03
C GLU A 56 5.07 20.28 -4.90
N GLU A 57 3.99 19.79 -4.28
CA GLU A 57 2.82 19.22 -4.97
C GLU A 57 1.56 20.05 -4.68
N PRO A 58 1.34 21.18 -5.39
CA PRO A 58 0.23 22.10 -5.09
C PRO A 58 -1.16 21.49 -5.26
N ASP A 59 -1.27 20.44 -6.08
CA ASP A 59 -2.52 19.70 -6.31
C ASP A 59 -2.84 18.70 -5.18
N GLU A 60 -1.90 18.45 -4.26
CA GLU A 60 -2.18 17.67 -3.06
C GLU A 60 -2.96 18.50 -2.06
N THR A 61 -4.20 18.09 -1.80
CA THR A 61 -5.16 18.86 -0.98
C THR A 61 -5.08 18.52 0.51
N GLY A 62 -4.49 17.38 0.87
CA GLY A 62 -4.58 16.81 2.21
C GLY A 62 -5.95 16.22 2.55
N ASN A 63 -6.83 16.01 1.57
CA ASN A 63 -8.14 15.40 1.79
C ASN A 63 -7.95 13.94 2.24
N PRO A 64 -8.41 13.55 3.45
CA PRO A 64 -8.20 12.22 4.01
C PRO A 64 -8.92 11.10 3.25
N SER A 65 -9.88 11.44 2.38
CA SER A 65 -10.62 10.48 1.56
C SER A 65 -10.09 10.32 0.15
N ASP A 66 -9.11 11.14 -0.26
CA ASP A 66 -8.56 11.08 -1.62
C ASP A 66 -7.44 10.04 -1.72
N ILE A 67 -7.80 8.82 -2.11
CA ILE A 67 -6.87 7.69 -2.29
C ILE A 67 -6.62 7.36 -3.76
N VAL A 68 -6.97 8.26 -4.68
CA VAL A 68 -6.77 8.05 -6.12
C VAL A 68 -5.28 7.86 -6.38
N ASP A 69 -4.96 6.83 -7.16
CA ASP A 69 -3.59 6.56 -7.59
C ASP A 69 -3.18 7.49 -8.73
N LYS A 70 -2.23 8.39 -8.46
CA LYS A 70 -1.69 9.30 -9.47
C LYS A 70 -0.44 8.76 -10.16
N MET A 71 0.17 7.70 -9.63
CA MET A 71 1.43 7.13 -10.13
C MET A 71 1.24 5.79 -10.85
N GLY A 72 0.22 5.01 -10.45
CA GLY A 72 -0.04 3.65 -10.93
C GLY A 72 0.58 2.54 -10.07
N HIS A 73 1.62 2.85 -9.30
CA HIS A 73 2.38 1.86 -8.53
C HIS A 73 1.50 1.11 -7.50
N GLY A 74 0.65 1.82 -6.75
CA GLY A 74 -0.27 1.22 -5.80
C GLY A 74 -1.30 0.30 -6.45
N THR A 75 -1.81 0.68 -7.62
CA THR A 75 -2.72 -0.15 -8.42
C THR A 75 -2.04 -1.43 -8.92
N GLU A 76 -0.79 -1.35 -9.38
CA GLU A 76 0.02 -2.50 -9.78
C GLU A 76 0.27 -3.47 -8.60
N VAL A 77 0.62 -2.92 -7.44
CA VAL A 77 0.81 -3.68 -6.19
C VAL A 77 -0.49 -4.36 -5.77
N ALA A 78 -1.62 -3.65 -5.78
CA ALA A 78 -2.93 -4.22 -5.48
C ALA A 78 -3.29 -5.36 -6.45
N GLY A 79 -2.92 -5.23 -7.72
CA GLY A 79 -3.08 -6.27 -8.73
C GLY A 79 -2.37 -7.58 -8.38
N GLN A 80 -1.14 -7.50 -7.86
CA GLN A 80 -0.42 -8.70 -7.41
C GLN A 80 -1.13 -9.40 -6.25
N ILE A 81 -1.81 -8.64 -5.38
CA ILE A 81 -2.47 -9.18 -4.19
C ILE A 81 -3.83 -9.78 -4.55
N THR A 82 -4.72 -8.97 -5.13
CA THR A 82 -6.16 -9.27 -5.13
C THR A 82 -6.85 -9.29 -6.49
N ALA A 83 -6.14 -9.03 -7.59
CA ALA A 83 -6.78 -9.03 -8.91
C ALA A 83 -7.60 -10.31 -9.15
N ASN A 84 -8.81 -10.13 -9.63
CA ASN A 84 -9.77 -11.22 -9.83
C ASN A 84 -10.63 -10.97 -11.08
N GLY A 85 -10.00 -11.03 -12.24
CA GLY A 85 -10.67 -10.84 -13.52
C GLY A 85 -9.77 -11.27 -14.68
N ASN A 86 -9.38 -10.32 -15.53
CA ASN A 86 -8.49 -10.59 -16.67
C ASN A 86 -7.12 -11.11 -16.21
N ILE A 87 -6.63 -10.62 -15.09
CA ILE A 87 -5.48 -11.18 -14.37
C ILE A 87 -5.89 -11.66 -12.97
N LEU A 88 -5.07 -12.56 -12.41
CA LEU A 88 -5.23 -13.09 -11.06
C LEU A 88 -4.04 -12.73 -10.17
N GLY A 89 -4.35 -12.18 -9.00
CA GLY A 89 -3.40 -11.98 -7.91
C GLY A 89 -3.05 -13.29 -7.18
N VAL A 90 -2.26 -13.19 -6.11
CA VAL A 90 -1.94 -14.34 -5.24
C VAL A 90 -3.15 -14.80 -4.44
N ALA A 91 -4.03 -13.88 -4.04
CA ALA A 91 -5.26 -14.15 -3.31
C ALA A 91 -6.45 -13.42 -3.97
N PRO A 92 -6.94 -13.91 -5.12
CA PRO A 92 -7.97 -13.22 -5.90
C PRO A 92 -9.23 -12.89 -5.07
N GLY A 93 -9.61 -11.61 -5.05
CA GLY A 93 -10.83 -11.14 -4.39
C GLY A 93 -10.74 -10.99 -2.87
N ILE A 94 -9.56 -11.15 -2.27
CA ILE A 94 -9.33 -10.86 -0.85
C ILE A 94 -9.59 -9.38 -0.57
N THR A 95 -10.06 -9.04 0.63
CA THR A 95 -10.30 -7.64 0.94
C THR A 95 -8.99 -6.86 1.04
N VAL A 96 -8.90 -5.70 0.37
CA VAL A 96 -7.78 -4.76 0.50
C VAL A 96 -8.26 -3.40 0.99
N ASN A 97 -7.52 -2.80 1.91
CA ASN A 97 -7.77 -1.45 2.43
C ASN A 97 -6.60 -0.55 2.05
N ILE A 98 -6.87 0.70 1.66
CA ILE A 98 -5.90 1.52 0.94
C ILE A 98 -5.43 2.71 1.79
N TYR A 99 -4.12 2.84 1.93
CA TYR A 99 -3.48 3.89 2.71
C TYR A 99 -2.49 4.65 1.82
N ARG A 100 -2.94 5.76 1.25
CA ARG A 100 -2.15 6.54 0.29
C ARG A 100 -1.08 7.36 1.03
N VAL A 101 0.18 7.18 0.65
CA VAL A 101 1.35 7.87 1.22
C VAL A 101 2.24 8.53 0.16
N PHE A 102 1.88 8.47 -1.12
CA PHE A 102 2.55 9.21 -2.20
C PHE A 102 1.53 10.09 -2.93
N GLY A 103 1.96 11.29 -3.32
CA GLY A 103 1.31 12.06 -4.38
C GLY A 103 1.76 11.54 -5.74
N GLU A 104 2.56 12.33 -6.45
CA GLU A 104 3.18 11.99 -7.73
C GLU A 104 4.70 11.75 -7.61
N ASN A 105 5.31 12.03 -6.44
CA ASN A 105 6.76 11.92 -6.25
C ASN A 105 7.19 10.98 -5.09
N LEU A 106 7.80 11.54 -4.04
CA LEU A 106 8.38 10.85 -2.90
C LEU A 106 7.40 10.84 -1.72
N SER A 107 7.75 10.04 -0.72
CA SER A 107 7.03 9.98 0.56
C SER A 107 7.95 10.34 1.72
N LYS A 108 7.37 10.52 2.90
CA LYS A 108 8.08 10.69 4.17
C LYS A 108 7.81 9.52 5.08
N SER A 109 8.84 9.09 5.82
CA SER A 109 8.71 8.03 6.84
C SER A 109 7.61 8.31 7.86
N GLU A 110 7.36 9.57 8.18
CA GLU A 110 6.27 10.00 9.08
C GLU A 110 4.89 9.60 8.55
N TRP A 111 4.63 9.76 7.25
CA TRP A 111 3.34 9.43 6.64
C TRP A 111 3.15 7.92 6.58
N VAL A 112 4.22 7.20 6.24
CA VAL A 112 4.26 5.73 6.27
C VAL A 112 4.03 5.20 7.69
N ALA A 113 4.67 5.78 8.70
CA ALA A 113 4.47 5.39 10.11
C ALA A 113 3.01 5.62 10.55
N ARG A 114 2.41 6.77 10.19
CA ARG A 114 0.99 7.04 10.44
C ARG A 114 0.08 6.05 9.71
N ALA A 115 0.42 5.67 8.47
CA ALA A 115 -0.31 4.67 7.70
C ALA A 115 -0.24 3.27 8.34
N ILE A 116 0.91 2.85 8.87
CA ILE A 116 1.06 1.57 9.59
C ILE A 116 0.13 1.52 10.80
N ILE A 117 0.17 2.56 11.63
CA ILE A 117 -0.69 2.66 12.82
C ILE A 117 -2.15 2.61 12.38
N ARG A 118 -2.53 3.41 11.38
CA ARG A 118 -3.91 3.46 10.90
C ARG A 118 -4.38 2.12 10.36
N ALA A 119 -3.55 1.43 9.58
CA ALA A 119 -3.87 0.11 9.03
C ALA A 119 -4.07 -0.94 10.13
N ALA A 120 -3.25 -0.90 11.19
CA ALA A 120 -3.40 -1.78 12.33
C ALA A 120 -4.68 -1.49 13.12
N ASP A 121 -5.00 -0.21 13.36
CA ASP A 121 -6.23 0.24 14.05
C ASP A 121 -7.49 -0.16 13.28
N ASP A 122 -7.45 -0.11 11.95
CA ASP A 122 -8.52 -0.57 11.06
C ASP A 122 -8.64 -2.12 11.00
N GLY A 123 -7.78 -2.83 11.74
CA GLY A 123 -7.89 -4.27 11.94
C GLY A 123 -7.20 -5.12 10.87
N ASN A 124 -6.45 -4.52 9.94
CA ASN A 124 -5.69 -5.26 8.94
C ASN A 124 -4.63 -6.13 9.63
N LYS A 125 -4.67 -7.45 9.36
CA LYS A 125 -3.74 -8.40 9.98
C LYS A 125 -2.48 -8.59 9.16
N VAL A 126 -2.50 -8.16 7.90
CA VAL A 126 -1.36 -8.10 7.01
C VAL A 126 -1.25 -6.66 6.50
N ILE A 127 -0.05 -6.09 6.55
CA ILE A 127 0.25 -4.76 6.02
C ILE A 127 1.34 -4.93 4.96
N ASN A 128 1.07 -4.48 3.74
CA ASN A 128 2.03 -4.44 2.65
C ASN A 128 2.65 -3.04 2.54
N ILE A 129 3.98 -2.98 2.45
CA ILE A 129 4.74 -1.74 2.28
C ILE A 129 5.74 -1.97 1.15
N SER A 130 5.36 -1.61 -0.07
CA SER A 130 6.21 -1.74 -1.28
C SER A 130 7.01 -0.46 -1.51
N ALA A 131 7.58 0.09 -0.45
CA ALA A 131 8.37 1.32 -0.48
C ALA A 131 9.47 1.25 0.58
N GLY A 132 10.52 2.05 0.41
CA GLY A 132 11.62 2.08 1.37
C GLY A 132 12.54 3.26 1.19
N GLN A 133 13.40 3.47 2.18
CA GLN A 133 14.47 4.45 2.16
C GLN A 133 15.70 3.90 2.87
N TYR A 134 16.90 4.26 2.41
CA TYR A 134 18.13 4.01 3.16
C TYR A 134 18.32 5.13 4.18
N LEU A 135 18.33 4.76 5.46
CA LEU A 135 18.78 5.66 6.51
C LEU A 135 20.28 5.49 6.65
N ILE A 136 21.05 6.36 6.00
CA ILE A 136 22.50 6.41 6.18
C ILE A 136 22.79 7.33 7.37
N PRO A 137 23.30 6.83 8.51
CA PRO A 137 23.68 7.66 9.64
C PRO A 137 25.02 8.33 9.35
N GLU A 138 25.04 9.40 8.58
CA GLU A 138 26.24 10.22 8.33
C GLU A 138 26.13 11.59 9.01
N LEU A 139 26.10 11.58 10.35
CA LEU A 139 26.80 12.59 11.17
C LEU A 139 26.94 12.15 12.64
N LEU A 140 27.56 11.00 12.90
CA LEU A 140 28.17 10.73 14.21
C LEU A 140 29.36 9.77 14.06
N VAL A 141 30.47 10.29 13.52
CA VAL A 141 31.78 9.66 13.75
C VAL A 141 32.20 10.04 15.18
N PHE A 142 31.76 9.27 16.15
CA PHE A 142 32.50 9.09 17.40
C PHE A 142 33.09 7.68 17.36
N PHE A 143 34.34 7.60 16.92
CA PHE A 143 35.22 6.54 17.40
C PHE A 143 35.40 6.77 18.90
N ALA A 144 34.57 6.12 19.72
CA ALA A 144 34.91 5.83 21.09
C ALA A 144 35.56 4.44 21.11
N CYS A 145 36.81 4.39 20.67
CA CYS A 145 37.74 3.38 21.17
C CYS A 145 38.22 3.90 22.53
N VAL A 146 37.80 3.29 23.63
CA VAL A 146 38.50 3.34 24.92
C VAL A 146 38.04 2.17 25.78
N PRO A 147 38.90 1.64 26.66
CA PRO A 147 40.01 0.71 26.44
C PRO A 147 39.64 -0.76 26.66
#